data_AF-A0A645F6D3-F1
#
_entry.id   AF-A0A645F6D3-F1
#
_cell.length_a   1.000
_cell.length_b   1.000
_cell.length_c   1.000
_cell.angle_alpha   90.00
_cell.angle_beta   90.00
_cell.angle_gamma   90.00
#
_symmetry.space_group_name_H-M   'P 1'
#
loop_
_entity.id
_entity.type
_entity.pdbx_description
1 polymer ?
#
loop_
_entity_poly.entity_id
_entity_poly.type
_entity_poly.pdbx_seq_one_letter_code
_entity_poly.pdbx_strand_id
1 'polypeptide(L)'
;MDVANKTGGLVIGTGDLSEIALGWSTYNGDHMSMYAVNCSIPKTLIRYMLETVAEEKGGALAEVLRDIIATPVSPELLPPDAAGGIEQKTEEILGPYELHDFFLYHFLKYQAEPEKIRALAAAAWAGVYSEETIDRALSVFIRRFFQQQFKRSCMPDGPKVGTIALSPRGDWRMPSDASAALWQC
;
A
#
# COMPACT_ATOMS: atom_id res chain seq x y z
N MET A 1 -18.08 1.19 -13.70
CA MET A 1 -19.09 1.78 -12.78
C MET A 1 -20.53 1.49 -13.22
N ASP A 2 -20.74 0.81 -14.34
CA ASP A 2 -22.06 0.67 -14.98
C ASP A 2 -23.10 -0.04 -14.12
N VAL A 3 -22.68 -1.05 -13.34
CA VAL A 3 -23.57 -1.74 -12.41
C VAL A 3 -24.08 -0.79 -11.33
N ALA A 4 -23.20 0.05 -10.76
CA ALA A 4 -23.59 1.04 -9.76
C ALA A 4 -24.60 2.05 -10.35
N ASN A 5 -24.39 2.52 -11.58
CA ASN A 5 -25.36 3.38 -12.25
C ASN A 5 -26.70 2.68 -12.48
N LYS A 6 -26.68 1.42 -12.92
CA LYS A 6 -27.90 0.63 -13.18
C LYS A 6 -28.71 0.38 -11.90
N THR A 7 -28.05 0.21 -10.76
CA THR A 7 -28.70 -0.09 -9.47
C THR A 7 -28.92 1.15 -8.60
N GLY A 8 -28.44 2.32 -9.01
CA GLY A 8 -28.41 3.51 -8.16
C GLY A 8 -27.47 3.38 -6.95
N GLY A 9 -26.47 2.50 -7.04
CA GLY A 9 -25.50 2.22 -5.99
C GLY A 9 -24.22 3.07 -6.08
N LEU A 10 -23.32 2.84 -5.13
CA LEU A 10 -21.98 3.44 -5.11
C LEU A 10 -20.92 2.36 -5.36
N VAL A 11 -19.87 2.70 -6.12
CA VAL A 11 -18.67 1.88 -6.17
C VAL A 11 -17.81 2.21 -4.94
N ILE A 12 -17.53 1.20 -4.12
CA ILE A 12 -16.66 1.31 -2.95
C ILE A 12 -15.23 0.95 -3.36
N GLY A 13 -14.30 1.87 -3.14
CA GLY A 13 -12.88 1.66 -3.41
C GLY A 13 -12.21 0.91 -2.26
N THR A 14 -11.40 -0.09 -2.62
CA THR A 14 -10.73 -0.98 -1.66
C THR A 14 -9.23 -0.70 -1.53
N GLY A 15 -8.68 0.19 -2.37
CA GLY A 15 -7.26 0.52 -2.37
C GLY A 15 -6.77 1.05 -1.03
N ASP A 16 -5.67 0.49 -0.56
CA ASP A 16 -5.10 0.79 0.75
C ASP A 16 -4.00 1.86 0.70
N LEU A 17 -3.57 2.36 1.87
CA LEU A 17 -2.60 3.45 1.95
C LEU A 17 -1.25 3.07 1.31
N SER A 18 -0.85 1.80 1.42
CA SER A 18 0.44 1.31 0.92
C SER A 18 0.44 1.23 -0.61
N GLU A 19 -0.66 0.74 -1.19
CA GLU A 19 -0.89 0.75 -2.64
C GLU A 19 -0.93 2.17 -3.18
N ILE A 20 -1.60 3.09 -2.48
CA ILE A 20 -1.68 4.52 -2.84
C ILE A 20 -0.30 5.19 -2.76
N ALA A 21 0.52 4.86 -1.76
CA ALA A 21 1.88 5.36 -1.62
C ALA A 21 2.79 4.96 -2.78
N LEU A 22 2.75 3.66 -3.13
CA LEU A 22 3.58 3.08 -4.19
C LEU A 22 2.97 3.26 -5.58
N GLY A 23 1.77 3.82 -5.68
CA GLY A 23 0.97 3.87 -6.90
C GLY A 23 0.79 2.49 -7.52
N TRP A 24 0.58 1.48 -6.68
CA TRP A 24 0.31 0.09 -7.06
C TRP A 24 -1.17 -0.08 -7.40
N SER A 25 -1.59 0.63 -8.44
CA SER A 25 -2.96 0.65 -8.93
C SER A 25 -2.98 1.11 -10.38
N THR A 26 -4.05 0.82 -11.10
CA THR A 26 -4.28 1.33 -12.44
C THR A 26 -4.87 2.72 -12.37
N TYR A 27 -4.26 3.68 -13.07
CA TYR A 27 -4.83 5.02 -13.17
C TYR A 27 -6.16 4.96 -13.93
N ASN A 28 -7.22 5.51 -13.34
CA ASN A 28 -8.59 5.43 -13.83
C ASN A 28 -9.15 4.00 -13.93
N GLY A 29 -8.56 3.06 -13.19
CA GLY A 29 -9.05 1.69 -13.01
C GLY A 29 -9.47 1.45 -11.56
N ASP A 30 -8.81 0.52 -10.90
CA ASP A 30 -9.07 0.08 -9.53
C ASP A 30 -8.93 1.18 -8.45
N HIS A 31 -8.13 2.23 -8.69
CA HIS A 31 -8.05 3.34 -7.74
C HIS A 31 -9.29 4.26 -7.74
N MET A 32 -10.12 4.21 -8.79
CA MET A 32 -11.29 5.08 -8.93
C MET A 32 -12.52 4.44 -8.29
N SER A 33 -13.21 5.23 -7.48
CA SER A 33 -14.44 4.84 -6.79
C SER A 33 -15.25 6.09 -6.42
N MET A 34 -16.46 5.89 -5.91
CA MET A 34 -17.24 6.99 -5.33
C MET A 34 -16.80 7.30 -3.90
N TYR A 35 -16.34 6.28 -3.16
CA TYR A 35 -15.81 6.44 -1.81
C TYR A 35 -14.79 5.34 -1.49
N ALA A 36 -13.59 5.72 -1.05
CA ALA A 36 -12.49 4.81 -0.74
C ALA A 36 -12.38 4.58 0.77
N VAL A 37 -12.83 3.42 1.24
CA VAL A 37 -12.92 3.14 2.69
C VAL A 37 -11.58 2.80 3.33
N ASN A 38 -10.62 2.29 2.53
CA ASN A 38 -9.33 1.83 3.01
C ASN A 38 -8.17 2.82 2.76
N CYS A 39 -8.45 3.99 2.18
CA CYS A 39 -7.43 4.87 1.60
C CYS A 39 -6.41 5.45 2.58
N SER A 40 -6.61 5.27 3.89
CA SER A 40 -5.72 5.72 4.95
C SER A 40 -5.27 4.60 5.89
N ILE A 41 -5.56 3.34 5.54
CA ILE A 41 -5.20 2.16 6.32
C ILE A 41 -4.02 1.48 5.60
N PRO A 42 -2.83 1.36 6.23
CA PRO A 42 -1.70 0.65 5.63
C PRO A 42 -1.94 -0.87 5.59
N LYS A 43 -1.29 -1.54 4.64
CA LYS A 43 -1.41 -2.99 4.39
C LYS A 43 -1.13 -3.82 5.64
N THR A 44 -0.12 -3.43 6.40
CA THR A 44 0.23 -4.05 7.68
C THR A 44 -0.92 -3.98 8.70
N LEU A 45 -1.63 -2.85 8.77
CA LEU A 45 -2.77 -2.68 9.67
C LEU A 45 -4.01 -3.45 9.21
N ILE A 46 -4.24 -3.57 7.89
CA ILE A 46 -5.35 -4.38 7.36
C ILE A 46 -5.26 -5.83 7.84
N ARG A 47 -4.07 -6.45 7.77
CA ARG A 47 -3.87 -7.83 8.26
C ARG A 47 -4.23 -7.97 9.74
N TYR A 48 -3.79 -7.02 10.57
CA TYR A 48 -4.12 -6.99 11.99
C TYR A 48 -5.63 -6.83 12.25
N MET A 49 -6.30 -5.95 11.51
CA MET A 49 -7.75 -5.75 11.62
C MET A 49 -8.53 -7.02 11.24
N LEU A 50 -8.12 -7.71 10.18
CA LEU A 50 -8.77 -8.95 9.75
C LEU A 50 -8.58 -10.08 10.78
N GLU A 51 -7.38 -10.22 11.36
CA GLU A 51 -7.15 -11.21 12.43
C GLU A 51 -8.00 -10.90 13.66
N THR A 52 -8.09 -9.63 14.05
CA THR A 52 -8.93 -9.21 15.19
C THR A 52 -10.40 -9.60 14.95
N VAL A 53 -10.92 -9.35 13.74
CA VAL A 53 -12.29 -9.75 13.37
C VAL A 53 -12.44 -11.27 13.33
N ALA A 54 -11.44 -12.01 12.87
CA ALA A 54 -11.46 -13.47 12.86
C ALA A 54 -11.54 -14.04 14.28
N GLU A 55 -10.74 -13.51 15.21
CA GLU A 55 -10.78 -13.89 16.62
C GLU A 55 -12.14 -13.59 17.27
N GLU A 56 -12.71 -12.41 17.02
CA GLU A 56 -14.00 -12.00 17.59
C GLU A 56 -15.19 -12.82 17.07
N LYS A 57 -15.18 -13.20 15.79
CA LYS A 57 -16.31 -13.88 15.15
C LYS A 57 -16.25 -15.40 15.25
N GLY A 58 -15.06 -15.99 15.20
CA GLY A 58 -14.87 -17.44 15.20
C GLY A 58 -15.56 -18.16 14.03
N GLY A 59 -15.59 -19.50 14.12
CA GLY A 59 -16.28 -20.37 13.16
C GLY A 59 -15.78 -20.24 11.72
N ALA A 60 -16.67 -20.50 10.77
CA ALA A 60 -16.35 -20.51 9.34
C ALA A 60 -15.83 -19.16 8.81
N LEU A 61 -16.29 -18.03 9.38
CA LEU A 61 -15.79 -16.71 8.98
C LEU A 61 -14.33 -16.53 9.36
N ALA A 62 -13.94 -16.96 10.57
CA ALA A 62 -12.55 -16.87 11.01
C ALA A 62 -11.60 -17.70 10.14
N GLU A 63 -12.05 -18.89 9.71
CA GLU A 63 -11.28 -19.75 8.81
C GLU A 63 -11.04 -19.05 7.45
N VAL A 64 -12.10 -18.47 6.86
CA VAL A 64 -11.99 -17.73 5.59
C VAL A 64 -11.08 -16.50 5.72
N LEU A 65 -11.20 -15.73 6.80
CA LEU A 65 -10.36 -14.56 7.01
C LEU A 65 -8.88 -14.93 7.16
N ARG A 66 -8.57 -16.01 7.88
CA ARG A 66 -7.19 -16.49 8.03
C ARG A 66 -6.62 -17.05 6.74
N ASP A 67 -7.44 -17.69 5.91
CA ASP A 67 -7.06 -18.13 4.57
C ASP A 67 -6.70 -16.92 3.67
N ILE A 68 -7.52 -15.86 3.71
CA ILE A 68 -7.23 -14.59 3.02
C ILE A 68 -5.92 -13.97 3.52
N ILE A 69 -5.66 -13.96 4.82
CA ILE A 69 -4.42 -13.41 5.41
C ILE A 69 -3.19 -14.24 4.99
N ALA A 70 -3.33 -15.57 4.93
CA ALA A 70 -2.26 -16.50 4.55
C ALA A 70 -1.94 -16.47 3.05
N THR A 71 -2.89 -16.03 2.23
CA THR A 71 -2.72 -15.93 0.78
C THR A 71 -1.67 -14.86 0.42
N PRO A 72 -0.59 -15.20 -0.31
CA PRO A 72 0.41 -14.23 -0.75
C PRO A 72 -0.19 -13.14 -1.64
N VAL A 73 0.30 -11.90 -1.51
CA VAL A 73 -0.16 -10.78 -2.35
C VAL A 73 0.47 -10.90 -3.74
N SER A 74 -0.35 -11.05 -4.78
CA SER A 74 0.08 -11.17 -6.17
C SER A 74 -0.76 -10.36 -7.15
N PRO A 75 -0.22 -9.99 -8.33
CA PRO A 75 -0.99 -9.39 -9.39
C PRO A 75 -1.99 -10.42 -9.96
N GLU A 76 -3.28 -10.25 -9.68
CA GLU A 76 -4.36 -11.18 -10.11
C GLU A 76 -4.52 -11.32 -11.63
N LEU A 77 -3.93 -10.40 -12.40
CA LEU A 77 -4.06 -10.33 -13.86
C LEU A 77 -3.09 -11.24 -14.62
N LEU A 78 -2.14 -11.86 -13.94
CA LEU A 78 -1.22 -12.81 -14.58
C LEU A 78 -1.79 -14.22 -14.49
N PRO A 79 -1.78 -14.99 -15.59
CA PRO A 79 -2.19 -16.38 -15.53
C PRO A 79 -1.33 -17.12 -14.50
N PRO A 80 -1.93 -18.00 -13.68
CA PRO A 80 -1.14 -18.89 -12.84
C PRO A 80 -0.22 -19.75 -13.73
N ASP A 81 0.87 -20.23 -13.16
CA ASP A 81 1.78 -21.14 -13.84
C ASP A 81 1.07 -22.42 -14.29
N ALA A 82 1.75 -23.24 -15.09
CA ALA A 82 1.19 -24.51 -15.59
C ALA A 82 0.74 -25.49 -14.49
N ALA A 83 1.12 -25.26 -13.23
CA ALA A 83 0.75 -26.03 -12.04
C ALA A 83 -0.32 -25.32 -11.16
N GLY A 84 -0.85 -24.17 -11.58
CA GLY A 84 -1.83 -23.38 -10.82
C GLY A 84 -1.23 -22.49 -9.73
N GLY A 85 0.09 -22.37 -9.68
CA GLY A 85 0.83 -21.51 -8.75
C GLY A 85 0.86 -20.05 -9.20
N ILE A 86 0.96 -19.15 -8.21
CA ILE A 86 1.13 -17.72 -8.45
C ILE A 86 2.56 -17.47 -8.95
N GLU A 87 2.71 -17.10 -10.22
CA GLU A 87 4.01 -16.99 -10.90
C GLU A 87 4.81 -15.71 -10.52
N GLN A 88 4.13 -14.66 -10.04
CA GLN A 88 4.77 -13.40 -9.58
C GLN A 88 4.16 -12.92 -8.27
N LYS A 89 4.97 -12.77 -7.21
CA LYS A 89 4.55 -12.10 -5.97
C LYS A 89 4.84 -10.61 -6.08
N THR A 90 3.87 -9.77 -5.71
CA THR A 90 4.04 -8.31 -5.75
C THR A 90 5.24 -7.84 -4.91
N GLU A 91 5.50 -8.51 -3.80
CA GLU A 91 6.61 -8.23 -2.89
C GLU A 91 7.99 -8.58 -3.50
N GLU A 92 8.07 -9.44 -4.50
CA GLU A 92 9.33 -9.70 -5.21
C GLU A 92 9.73 -8.52 -6.10
N ILE A 93 8.74 -7.74 -6.58
CA ILE A 93 8.96 -6.54 -7.40
C ILE A 93 9.14 -5.30 -6.52
N LEU A 94 8.29 -5.13 -5.51
CA LEU A 94 8.27 -3.93 -4.68
C LEU A 94 9.21 -4.02 -3.49
N GLY A 95 9.43 -5.22 -2.95
CA GLY A 95 9.90 -5.43 -1.59
C GLY A 95 8.74 -5.60 -0.58
N PRO A 96 9.07 -6.00 0.66
CA PRO A 96 8.08 -6.24 1.73
C PRO A 96 7.24 -5.01 2.06
N TYR A 97 5.93 -5.18 2.23
CA TYR A 97 5.04 -4.07 2.61
C TYR A 97 5.34 -3.49 4.00
N GLU A 98 5.84 -4.29 4.93
CA GLU A 98 6.23 -3.80 6.27
C GLU A 98 7.41 -2.82 6.22
N LEU A 99 8.33 -2.97 5.26
CA LEU A 99 9.36 -1.98 5.01
C LEU A 99 8.76 -0.71 4.40
N HIS A 100 7.89 -0.84 3.38
CA HIS A 100 7.24 0.33 2.76
C HIS A 100 6.38 1.13 3.71
N ASP A 101 5.61 0.47 4.56
CA ASP A 101 4.78 1.11 5.58
C ASP A 101 5.65 1.80 6.64
N PHE A 102 6.78 1.20 7.02
CA PHE A 102 7.78 1.81 7.90
C PHE A 102 8.39 3.07 7.27
N PHE A 103 8.83 2.98 6.02
CA PHE A 103 9.37 4.13 5.29
C PHE A 103 8.34 5.24 5.15
N LEU A 104 7.12 4.90 4.75
CA LEU A 104 6.01 5.84 4.58
C LEU A 104 5.72 6.58 5.88
N TYR A 105 5.66 5.86 7.00
CA TYR A 105 5.45 6.45 8.32
C TYR A 105 6.55 7.46 8.65
N HIS A 106 7.82 7.10 8.52
CA HIS A 106 8.91 8.01 8.86
C HIS A 106 9.04 9.19 7.88
N PHE A 107 8.79 8.95 6.61
CA PHE A 107 8.80 9.97 5.56
C PHE A 107 7.70 11.02 5.78
N LEU A 108 6.45 10.60 6.01
CA LEU A 108 5.34 11.56 6.20
C LEU A 108 5.32 12.18 7.59
N LYS A 109 5.47 11.36 8.64
CA LYS A 109 5.27 11.82 10.02
C LYS A 109 6.41 12.70 10.50
N TYR A 110 7.65 12.38 10.11
CA TYR A 110 8.85 13.03 10.61
C TYR A 110 9.68 13.74 9.54
N GLN A 111 9.26 13.69 8.26
CA GLN A 111 10.03 14.26 7.15
C GLN A 111 11.48 13.75 7.15
N ALA A 112 11.67 12.49 7.54
CA ALA A 112 12.99 11.89 7.67
C ALA A 112 13.61 11.70 6.28
N GLU A 113 14.88 12.10 6.15
CA GLU A 113 15.68 11.87 4.95
C GLU A 113 16.00 10.36 4.78
N PRO A 114 16.31 9.89 3.55
CA PRO A 114 16.54 8.47 3.26
C PRO A 114 17.59 7.83 4.15
N GLU A 115 18.69 8.54 4.43
CA GLU A 115 19.77 8.03 5.30
C GLU A 115 19.27 7.74 6.72
N LYS A 116 18.42 8.62 7.27
CA LYS A 116 17.80 8.41 8.58
C LYS A 116 16.81 7.26 8.55
N ILE A 117 15.99 7.17 7.50
CA ILE A 117 15.02 6.07 7.32
C ILE A 117 15.77 4.73 7.25
N ARG A 118 16.84 4.65 6.44
CA ARG A 118 17.72 3.49 6.31
C ARG A 118 18.30 3.07 7.66
N ALA A 119 18.88 4.00 8.41
CA ALA A 119 19.47 3.71 9.71
C ALA A 119 18.42 3.19 10.72
N LEU A 120 17.23 3.78 10.75
CA LEU A 120 16.14 3.33 11.61
C LEU A 120 15.64 1.94 11.21
N ALA A 121 15.51 1.67 9.91
CA ALA A 121 15.07 0.37 9.40
C ALA A 121 16.12 -0.72 9.68
N ALA A 122 17.41 -0.44 9.50
CA ALA A 122 18.49 -1.37 9.80
C ALA A 122 18.51 -1.76 11.28
N ALA A 123 18.23 -0.82 12.17
CA ALA A 123 18.09 -1.10 13.60
C ALA A 123 16.81 -1.89 13.93
N ALA A 124 15.67 -1.51 13.35
CA ALA A 124 14.38 -2.15 13.62
C ALA A 124 14.30 -3.59 13.09
N TRP A 125 14.98 -3.88 11.98
CA TRP A 125 14.95 -5.17 11.30
C TRP A 125 16.29 -5.92 11.34
N ALA A 126 17.13 -5.62 12.35
CA ALA A 126 18.39 -6.32 12.55
C ALA A 126 18.18 -7.84 12.64
N GLY A 127 18.85 -8.58 11.77
CA GLY A 127 18.72 -10.04 11.68
C GLY A 127 17.48 -10.56 10.94
N VAL A 128 16.57 -9.67 10.50
CA VAL A 128 15.39 -10.01 9.69
C VAL A 128 15.63 -9.68 8.22
N TYR A 129 16.11 -8.47 7.93
CA TYR A 129 16.44 -8.02 6.58
C TYR A 129 17.91 -7.64 6.45
N SER A 130 18.51 -7.98 5.31
CA SER A 130 19.84 -7.50 4.95
C SER A 130 19.80 -6.00 4.63
N GLU A 131 20.93 -5.30 4.81
CA GLU A 131 21.06 -3.90 4.39
C GLU A 131 20.72 -3.74 2.91
N GLU A 132 21.16 -4.67 2.05
CA GLU A 132 20.83 -4.68 0.62
C GLU A 132 19.31 -4.72 0.37
N THR A 133 18.56 -5.51 1.14
CA THR A 133 17.10 -5.59 1.01
C THR A 133 16.44 -4.27 1.39
N ILE A 134 16.90 -3.65 2.49
CA ILE A 134 16.41 -2.36 2.96
C ILE A 134 16.71 -1.27 1.93
N ASP A 135 17.94 -1.24 1.39
CA ASP A 135 18.38 -0.24 0.42
C ASP A 135 17.61 -0.35 -0.89
N ARG A 136 17.42 -1.58 -1.39
CA ARG A 136 16.62 -1.84 -2.58
C ARG A 136 15.16 -1.42 -2.37
N ALA A 137 14.56 -1.78 -1.24
CA ALA A 137 13.17 -1.43 -0.94
C ALA A 137 12.99 0.08 -0.78
N LEU A 138 13.93 0.77 -0.10
CA LEU A 138 13.89 2.21 0.09
C LEU A 138 14.05 2.97 -1.24
N SER A 139 14.95 2.51 -2.12
CA SER A 139 15.11 3.07 -3.47
C SER A 139 13.82 2.92 -4.29
N VAL A 140 13.17 1.75 -4.23
CA VAL A 140 11.85 1.53 -4.86
C VAL A 140 10.80 2.46 -4.25
N PHE A 141 10.74 2.57 -2.93
CA PHE A 141 9.80 3.44 -2.23
C PHE A 141 9.93 4.89 -2.69
N ILE A 142 11.13 5.48 -2.59
CA ILE A 142 11.36 6.89 -2.96
C ILE A 142 11.01 7.12 -4.43
N ARG A 143 11.52 6.28 -5.33
CA ARG A 143 11.26 6.42 -6.77
C ARG A 143 9.76 6.36 -7.07
N ARG A 144 9.05 5.35 -6.57
CA ARG A 144 7.62 5.17 -6.85
C ARG A 144 6.77 6.21 -6.15
N PHE A 145 7.08 6.52 -4.89
CA PHE A 145 6.37 7.55 -4.15
C PHE A 145 6.40 8.87 -4.93
N PHE A 146 7.53 9.32 -5.44
CA PHE A 146 7.56 10.53 -6.24
C PHE A 146 6.83 10.38 -7.59
N GLN A 147 7.17 9.35 -8.38
CA GLN A 147 6.64 9.17 -9.74
C GLN A 147 5.13 8.95 -9.81
N GLN A 148 4.51 8.46 -8.74
CA GLN A 148 3.10 8.10 -8.72
C GLN A 148 2.20 9.17 -8.10
N GLN A 149 2.74 10.36 -7.80
CA GLN A 149 1.96 11.46 -7.21
C GLN A 149 0.75 11.88 -8.05
N PHE A 150 0.84 11.78 -9.38
CA PHE A 150 -0.28 12.11 -10.27
C PHE A 150 -1.54 11.27 -9.98
N LYS A 151 -1.39 10.01 -9.55
CA LYS A 151 -2.54 9.15 -9.18
C LYS A 151 -3.24 9.66 -7.91
N ARG A 152 -2.47 10.21 -6.96
CA ARG A 152 -3.01 10.74 -5.70
C ARG A 152 -3.71 12.08 -5.89
N SER A 153 -3.28 12.88 -6.86
CA SER A 153 -3.88 14.18 -7.16
C SER A 153 -5.37 14.10 -7.51
N CYS A 154 -5.85 12.97 -8.04
CA CYS A 154 -7.26 12.74 -8.38
C CYS A 154 -7.92 11.61 -7.57
N MET A 155 -7.45 11.33 -6.34
CA MET A 155 -8.02 10.25 -5.56
C MET A 155 -9.46 10.54 -5.06
N PRO A 156 -10.33 9.51 -4.96
CA PRO A 156 -11.67 9.61 -4.39
C PRO A 156 -11.68 10.13 -2.95
N ASP A 157 -12.85 10.51 -2.46
CA ASP A 157 -13.03 10.84 -1.05
C ASP A 157 -12.96 9.59 -0.16
N GLY A 158 -12.47 9.77 1.05
CA GLY A 158 -12.30 8.71 2.04
C GLY A 158 -11.85 9.27 3.38
N PRO A 159 -12.02 8.51 4.47
CA PRO A 159 -11.70 9.00 5.81
C PRO A 159 -10.20 8.90 6.10
N LYS A 160 -9.69 9.81 6.92
CA LYS A 160 -8.41 9.65 7.60
C LYS A 160 -8.61 8.84 8.88
N VAL A 161 -7.90 7.73 9.02
CA VAL A 161 -7.96 6.84 10.20
C VAL A 161 -6.72 7.01 11.08
N GLY A 162 -5.53 6.94 10.48
CA GLY A 162 -4.26 6.99 11.21
C GLY A 162 -3.69 8.40 11.40
N THR A 163 -2.42 8.46 11.82
CA THR A 163 -1.70 9.73 12.00
C THR A 163 -1.19 10.34 10.70
N ILE A 164 -1.21 9.59 9.61
CA ILE A 164 -0.78 9.99 8.27
C ILE A 164 -1.88 9.66 7.24
N ALA A 165 -1.96 10.44 6.17
CA ALA A 165 -2.81 10.19 5.01
C ALA A 165 -2.18 10.79 3.74
N LEU A 166 -2.64 10.35 2.58
CA LEU A 166 -2.11 10.78 1.27
C LEU A 166 -3.06 11.63 0.44
N SER A 167 -4.16 12.08 1.04
CA SER A 167 -5.11 12.97 0.37
C SER A 167 -4.46 14.30 0.00
N PRO A 168 -4.55 14.74 -1.28
CA PRO A 168 -4.09 16.06 -1.72
C PRO A 168 -4.91 17.20 -1.09
N ARG A 169 -6.09 16.86 -0.56
CA ARG A 169 -6.99 17.78 0.15
C ARG A 169 -6.68 17.84 1.65
N GLY A 170 -5.84 16.94 2.16
CA GLY A 170 -5.54 16.78 3.59
C GLY A 170 -4.04 16.92 3.89
N ASP A 171 -3.43 15.80 4.28
CA ASP A 171 -2.09 15.74 4.87
C ASP A 171 -0.95 15.91 3.85
N TRP A 172 -1.14 15.53 2.58
CA TRP A 172 -0.04 15.44 1.62
C TRP A 172 -0.24 16.33 0.40
N ARG A 173 0.57 17.39 0.26
CA ARG A 173 0.54 18.30 -0.90
C ARG A 173 1.90 18.27 -1.60
N MET A 174 1.94 17.67 -2.79
CA MET A 174 3.16 17.53 -3.58
C MET A 174 2.83 17.71 -5.07
N PRO A 175 3.67 18.43 -5.85
CA PRO A 175 3.52 18.52 -7.30
C PRO A 175 3.59 17.15 -7.97
N SER A 176 2.76 16.92 -8.99
CA SER A 176 2.72 15.61 -9.69
C SER A 176 3.94 15.35 -10.57
N ASP A 177 4.72 16.40 -10.84
CA ASP A 177 5.92 16.47 -11.66
C ASP A 177 7.21 16.66 -10.82
N ALA A 178 7.13 16.50 -9.50
CA ALA A 178 8.30 16.62 -8.63
C ALA A 178 9.33 15.49 -8.90
N SER A 179 10.61 15.87 -8.93
CA SER A 179 11.72 14.94 -9.12
C SER A 179 12.21 14.35 -7.80
N ALA A 180 12.50 13.05 -7.81
CA ALA A 180 13.10 12.33 -6.68
C ALA A 180 14.64 12.43 -6.64
N ALA A 181 15.29 13.14 -7.57
CA ALA A 181 16.74 13.07 -7.78
C ALA A 181 17.57 13.39 -6.51
N LEU A 182 17.11 14.31 -5.67
CA LEU A 182 17.78 14.66 -4.41
C LEU A 182 17.63 13.59 -3.31
N TRP A 183 16.67 12.68 -3.48
CA TRP A 183 16.31 11.64 -2.51
C TRP A 183 16.75 10.24 -2.95
N GLN A 184 17.29 10.10 -4.16
CA GLN A 184 17.82 8.83 -4.66
C GLN A 184 19.23 8.63 -4.09
N CYS A 185 19.39 7.59 -3.26
CA CYS A 185 20.68 7.08 -2.83
C CYS A 185 21.33 6.27 -3.95
#